data_AF-A0A1Z8A0F8-F1
#
_entry.id   AF-A0A1Z8A0F8-F1
#
_cell.length_a   1.000
_cell.length_b   1.000
_cell.length_c   1.000
_cell.angle_alpha   90.00
_cell.angle_beta   90.00
_cell.angle_gamma   90.00
#
_symmetry.space_group_name_H-M   'P 1'
#
loop_
_entity.id
_entity.type
_entity.pdbx_description
1 polymer ?
#
loop_
_entity_poly.entity_id
_entity_poly.type
_entity_poly.pdbx_seq_one_letter_code
_entity_poly.pdbx_strand_id
1 'polypeptide(L)'
;MLKYKVTKLLLMSTVILLSACASMAAKKSNEQGKERILNKASFFLQCDKSSIKLKCINNSMVNDLMCSEFGITGCDSKAIYTKIGKTWIMTSSKKLI
;
A
#
# COMPACT_ATOMS: atom_id res chain seq x y z
N MET A 1 34.68 -35.05 7.73
CA MET A 1 33.29 -34.95 7.26
C MET A 1 32.45 -33.84 7.92
N LEU A 2 32.88 -33.21 9.04
CA LEU A 2 32.09 -32.16 9.71
C LEU A 2 32.14 -30.78 9.03
N LYS A 3 33.23 -30.45 8.31
CA LYS A 3 33.43 -29.13 7.69
C LYS A 3 32.48 -28.82 6.52
N TYR A 4 32.01 -29.85 5.80
CA TYR A 4 31.12 -29.69 4.63
C TYR A 4 29.65 -29.41 4.97
N LYS A 5 29.20 -29.77 6.19
CA LYS A 5 27.81 -29.52 6.63
C LYS A 5 27.58 -28.07 7.07
N VAL A 6 28.60 -27.43 7.64
CA VAL A 6 28.51 -26.05 8.14
C VAL A 6 28.48 -25.04 6.98
N THR A 7 29.19 -25.31 5.88
CA THR A 7 29.25 -24.41 4.72
C THR A 7 27.93 -24.35 3.95
N LYS A 8 27.16 -25.45 3.88
CA LYS A 8 25.83 -25.46 3.24
C LYS A 8 24.77 -24.72 4.05
N LEU A 9 24.91 -24.66 5.37
CA LEU A 9 23.95 -23.96 6.24
C LEU A 9 24.10 -22.43 6.15
N LEU A 10 25.33 -21.94 5.98
CA LEU A 10 25.63 -20.51 5.87
C LEU A 10 25.13 -19.87 4.56
N LEU A 11 25.09 -20.62 3.45
CA LEU A 11 24.60 -20.15 2.15
C LEU A 11 23.07 -20.02 2.08
N MET A 12 22.33 -20.68 2.97
CA MET A 12 20.85 -20.62 3.00
C MET A 12 20.32 -19.38 3.75
N SER A 13 21.10 -18.83 4.70
CA SER A 13 20.70 -17.68 5.51
C SER A 13 20.80 -16.33 4.79
N THR A 14 21.62 -16.20 3.75
CA THR A 14 21.81 -14.94 3.02
C THR A 14 20.66 -14.61 2.06
N VAL A 15 19.93 -15.62 1.57
CA VAL A 15 18.82 -15.40 0.61
C VAL A 15 17.58 -14.81 1.30
N ILE A 16 17.37 -15.12 2.58
CA ILE A 16 16.18 -14.67 3.35
C ILE A 16 16.22 -13.17 3.68
N LEU A 17 17.43 -12.60 3.81
CA LEU A 17 17.61 -11.19 4.18
C LEU A 17 17.23 -10.22 3.04
N LEU A 18 17.38 -10.62 1.78
CA LEU A 18 17.12 -9.75 0.64
C LEU A 18 15.63 -9.59 0.33
N SER A 19 14.81 -10.62 0.56
CA SER A 19 13.35 -10.55 0.35
C SER A 19 12.62 -9.66 1.37
N ALA A 20 13.20 -9.47 2.56
CA ALA A 20 12.59 -8.65 3.61
C ALA A 20 12.59 -7.14 3.29
N CYS A 21 13.62 -6.66 2.59
CA CYS A 21 13.76 -5.24 2.25
C CYS A 21 12.70 -4.74 1.24
N ALA A 22 12.39 -5.55 0.22
CA ALA A 22 11.40 -5.18 -0.80
C ALA A 22 10.00 -5.03 -0.21
N SER A 23 9.62 -5.93 0.69
CA SER A 23 8.34 -5.89 1.40
C SER A 23 8.22 -4.66 2.31
N MET A 24 9.30 -4.33 3.04
CA MET A 24 9.32 -3.15 3.93
C MET A 24 9.15 -1.84 3.15
N ALA A 25 9.82 -1.70 2.01
CA ALA A 25 9.72 -0.52 1.17
C ALA A 25 8.30 -0.34 0.59
N ALA A 26 7.69 -1.43 0.13
CA ALA A 26 6.32 -1.42 -0.37
C ALA A 26 5.32 -1.04 0.74
N LYS A 27 5.46 -1.63 1.94
CA LYS A 27 4.64 -1.29 3.11
C LYS A 27 4.74 0.21 3.44
N LYS A 28 5.97 0.75 3.54
CA LYS A 28 6.18 2.17 3.82
C LYS A 28 5.54 3.08 2.77
N SER A 29 5.70 2.75 1.49
CA SER A 29 5.08 3.50 0.38
C SER A 29 3.55 3.47 0.46
N ASN A 30 2.95 2.31 0.77
CA ASN A 30 1.51 2.16 0.88
C ASN A 30 0.95 2.95 2.08
N GLU A 31 1.60 2.90 3.25
CA GLU A 31 1.16 3.66 4.43
C GLU A 31 1.23 5.17 4.19
N GLN A 32 2.30 5.67 3.57
CA GLN A 32 2.38 7.08 3.16
C GLN A 32 1.29 7.46 2.16
N GLY A 33 0.93 6.54 1.26
CA GLY A 33 -0.17 6.74 0.32
C GLY A 33 -1.52 6.85 1.04
N LYS A 34 -1.81 5.91 1.94
CA LYS A 34 -3.03 5.91 2.75
C LYS A 34 -3.19 7.20 3.54
N GLU A 35 -2.13 7.68 4.19
CA GLU A 35 -2.17 8.93 4.96
C GLU A 35 -2.53 10.13 4.08
N ARG A 36 -1.90 10.27 2.90
CA ARG A 36 -2.21 11.34 1.94
C ARG A 36 -3.65 11.28 1.44
N ILE A 37 -4.15 10.07 1.18
CA ILE A 37 -5.53 9.85 0.74
C ILE A 37 -6.49 10.21 1.86
N LEU A 38 -6.24 9.77 3.09
CA LEU A 38 -7.06 10.10 4.26
C LEU A 38 -7.17 11.61 4.46
N ASN A 39 -6.06 12.34 4.35
CA ASN A 39 -6.06 13.81 4.48
C ASN A 39 -6.92 14.49 3.40
N LYS A 40 -6.83 14.02 2.15
CA LYS A 40 -7.63 14.55 1.05
C LYS A 40 -9.11 14.18 1.21
N ALA A 41 -9.38 12.92 1.52
CA ALA A 41 -10.72 12.39 1.64
C ALA A 41 -11.47 13.02 2.82
N SER A 42 -10.81 13.24 3.96
CA SER A 42 -11.44 13.92 5.09
C SER A 42 -11.86 15.35 4.75
N PHE A 43 -11.05 16.05 3.97
CA PHE A 43 -11.36 17.40 3.50
C PHE A 43 -12.50 17.40 2.48
N PHE A 44 -12.39 16.60 1.41
CA PHE A 44 -13.39 16.61 0.32
C PHE A 44 -14.73 16.00 0.70
N LEU A 45 -14.73 14.97 1.55
CA LEU A 45 -15.95 14.28 1.99
C LEU A 45 -16.50 14.85 3.29
N GLN A 46 -15.84 15.86 3.88
CA GLN A 46 -16.19 16.43 5.20
C GLN A 46 -16.40 15.34 6.26
N CYS A 47 -15.45 14.41 6.30
CA CYS A 47 -15.58 13.15 7.03
C CYS A 47 -14.37 12.95 7.93
N ASP A 48 -14.59 12.51 9.17
CA ASP A 48 -13.48 12.14 10.03
C ASP A 48 -12.67 10.99 9.43
N LYS A 49 -11.33 11.08 9.53
CA LYS A 49 -10.43 10.05 9.00
C LYS A 49 -10.72 8.66 9.57
N SER A 50 -11.16 8.58 10.83
CA SER A 50 -11.54 7.34 11.52
C SER A 50 -12.77 6.66 10.91
N SER A 51 -13.64 7.43 10.25
CA SER A 51 -14.84 6.93 9.56
C SER A 51 -14.55 6.51 8.11
N ILE A 52 -13.34 6.74 7.61
CA ILE A 52 -12.93 6.39 6.25
C ILE A 52 -12.18 5.06 6.27
N LYS A 53 -12.69 4.08 5.54
CA LYS A 53 -12.03 2.79 5.29
C LYS A 53 -11.34 2.83 3.93
N LEU A 54 -10.09 2.37 3.87
CA LEU A 54 -9.32 2.25 2.63
C LEU A 54 -9.08 0.78 2.31
N LYS A 55 -9.22 0.42 1.05
CA LYS A 55 -8.88 -0.91 0.53
C LYS A 55 -8.04 -0.73 -0.72
N CYS A 56 -6.92 -1.44 -0.79
CA CYS A 56 -6.16 -1.55 -2.03
C CYS A 56 -7.00 -2.34 -3.03
N ILE A 57 -7.32 -1.73 -4.16
CA ILE A 57 -8.16 -2.35 -5.20
C ILE A 57 -7.36 -2.69 -6.46
N ASN A 58 -6.16 -2.10 -6.61
CA ASN A 58 -5.24 -2.41 -7.69
C ASN A 58 -3.80 -2.21 -7.25
N ASN A 59 -2.90 -3.04 -7.80
CA ASN A 59 -1.47 -3.01 -7.51
C ASN A 59 -0.69 -2.37 -8.66
N SER A 60 0.53 -1.94 -8.39
CA SER A 60 1.45 -1.42 -9.41
C SER A 60 1.93 -2.55 -10.31
N MET A 61 1.99 -2.29 -11.62
CA MET A 61 2.57 -3.23 -12.58
C MET A 61 4.07 -3.49 -12.35
N VAL A 62 4.75 -2.58 -11.64
CA VAL A 62 6.19 -2.68 -11.35
C VAL A 62 6.47 -3.44 -10.06
N ASN A 63 5.54 -3.40 -9.09
CA ASN A 63 5.69 -4.03 -7.80
C ASN A 63 4.30 -4.36 -7.25
N ASP A 64 3.98 -5.65 -7.21
CA ASP A 64 2.69 -6.20 -6.78
C ASP A 64 2.39 -5.95 -5.29
N LEU A 65 3.40 -5.64 -4.48
CA LEU A 65 3.24 -5.25 -3.09
C LEU A 65 2.87 -3.76 -2.93
N MET A 66 3.00 -2.94 -3.98
CA MET A 66 2.63 -1.53 -3.96
C MET A 66 1.24 -1.31 -4.55
N CYS A 67 0.38 -0.60 -3.84
CA CYS A 67 -0.93 -0.22 -4.35
C CYS A 67 -0.78 0.90 -5.40
N SER A 68 -1.43 0.73 -6.54
CA SER A 68 -1.64 1.77 -7.55
C SER A 68 -2.99 2.46 -7.36
N GLU A 69 -3.96 1.77 -6.75
CA GLU A 69 -5.30 2.31 -6.50
C GLU A 69 -5.83 1.89 -5.13
N PHE A 70 -6.42 2.87 -4.44
CA PHE A 70 -7.19 2.64 -3.22
C PHE A 70 -8.65 3.03 -3.45
N GLY A 71 -9.54 2.08 -3.17
CA GLY A 71 -10.94 2.38 -2.95
C GLY A 71 -11.13 2.87 -1.53
N ILE A 72 -11.95 3.91 -1.35
CA ILE A 72 -12.35 4.41 -0.04
C ILE A 72 -13.86 4.33 0.13
N THR A 73 -14.29 4.09 1.37
CA THR A 73 -15.69 4.13 1.78
C THR A 73 -15.83 4.82 3.12
N GLY A 74 -16.75 5.77 3.25
CA GLY A 74 -17.02 6.49 4.49
C GLY A 74 -17.96 7.66 4.23
N CYS A 75 -18.71 8.08 5.26
CA CYS A 75 -19.64 9.21 5.21
C CYS A 75 -20.51 9.21 3.94
N ASP A 76 -21.23 8.10 3.74
CA ASP A 76 -22.15 7.86 2.62
C ASP A 76 -21.57 8.09 1.24
N SER A 77 -20.26 7.94 1.12
CA SER A 77 -19.52 8.16 -0.11
C SER A 77 -18.57 7.01 -0.38
N LYS A 78 -18.36 6.73 -1.67
CA LYS A 78 -17.28 5.89 -2.16
C LYS A 78 -16.44 6.69 -3.14
N ALA A 79 -15.14 6.48 -3.13
CA ALA A 79 -14.24 7.09 -4.10
C ALA A 79 -13.06 6.18 -4.41
N ILE A 80 -12.44 6.40 -5.56
CA ILE A 80 -11.19 5.75 -5.96
C ILE A 80 -10.11 6.81 -6.03
N TYR A 81 -8.97 6.51 -5.40
CA TYR A 81 -7.75 7.28 -5.51
C TYR A 81 -6.72 6.48 -6.29
N THR A 82 -6.29 7.02 -7.42
CA THR A 82 -5.26 6.42 -8.28
C THR A 82 -3.93 7.17 -8.10
N LYS A 83 -2.83 6.44 -8.05
CA LYS A 83 -1.47 6.99 -8.00
C LYS A 83 -1.04 7.38 -9.40
N ILE A 84 -0.90 8.69 -9.65
CA ILE A 84 -0.39 9.24 -10.91
C ILE A 84 0.91 9.99 -10.60
N GLY A 85 2.03 9.45 -11.10
CA GLY A 85 3.37 9.90 -10.71
C GLY A 85 3.62 9.76 -9.20
N LYS A 86 3.81 10.89 -8.52
CA LYS A 86 4.07 10.93 -7.06
C LYS A 86 2.83 11.31 -6.22
N THR A 87 1.67 11.46 -6.86
CA THR A 87 0.46 12.03 -6.26
C THR A 87 -0.70 11.05 -6.29
N TRP A 88 -1.55 11.12 -5.26
CA TRP A 88 -2.83 10.41 -5.20
C TRP A 88 -3.96 11.35 -5.60
N ILE A 89 -4.67 10.97 -6.66
CA ILE A 89 -5.72 11.78 -7.29
C ILE A 89 -7.03 11.01 -7.18
N MET A 90 -8.11 11.70 -6.76
CA MET A 90 -9.45 11.13 -6.80
C MET A 90 -9.89 11.02 -8.25
N THR A 91 -10.03 9.80 -8.76
CA THR A 91 -10.36 9.51 -10.16
C THR A 91 -11.83 9.12 -10.34
N SER A 92 -12.49 8.72 -9.25
CA SER A 92 -13.91 8.41 -9.24
C SER A 92 -14.50 8.73 -7.87
N SER A 93 -15.73 9.21 -7.83
CA SER A 93 -16.50 9.38 -6.60
C SER A 93 -17.99 9.14 -6.86
N LYS A 94 -18.68 8.65 -5.83
CA LYS A 94 -20.12 8.43 -5.83
C LYS A 94 -20.68 8.63 -4.43
N LYS A 95 -21.68 9.49 -4.33
CA LYS A 95 -22.55 9.58 -3.15
C LYS A 95 -23.55 8.43 -3.17
N LEU A 96 -23.79 7.82 -2.02
CA LEU A 96 -24.66 6.65 -1.86
C LEU A 96 -26.11 7.00 -1.47
N ILE A 97 -26.39 8.31 -1.31
CA ILE A 97 -27.70 8.88 -0.93
C ILE A 97 -28.35 9.48 -2.17
#